data_AF-A0A853B2C8-F1
#
_entry.id   AF-A0A853B2C8-F1
#
_cell.length_a   1.000
_cell.length_b   1.000
_cell.length_c   1.000
_cell.angle_alpha   90.00
_cell.angle_beta   90.00
_cell.angle_gamma   90.00
#
_symmetry.space_group_name_H-M   'P 1'
#
loop_
_entity.id
_entity.type
_entity.pdbx_description
1 polymer ?
#
loop_
_entity_poly.entity_id
_entity_poly.type
_entity_poly.pdbx_seq_one_letter_code
_entity_poly.pdbx_strand_id
1 'polypeptide(L)'
;MTSREALRAPGGKALTARQRALLAELEELFLVEGFVQFTLDDLAAKTHCSKSTLYALAPSKEQLAVRVVAHYFKGAADLLDERIAGIEDAREIIGVYLDGIAEYLNRAHEPFMRDINDFAPARAAYELNSRAAAAKIRSFIRKGVADGVFREVHATLIAEMAGVLIEGIQTGVIGSRTGVSDAEAFTALSELLLGGLATRSVSAEGGGG
;
A
#
# COMPACT_ATOMS: atom_id res chain seq x y z
N MET A 1 5.05 -23.20 13.96
CA MET A 1 4.71 -22.16 14.95
C MET A 1 4.30 -20.92 14.19
N THR A 2 3.04 -20.53 14.33
CA THR A 2 2.31 -19.57 13.48
C THR A 2 2.82 -18.13 13.63
N SER A 3 3.18 -17.49 12.52
CA SER A 3 3.64 -16.08 12.40
C SER A 3 2.56 -15.02 12.69
N ARG A 4 1.64 -15.29 13.63
CA ARG A 4 0.52 -14.41 13.99
C ARG A 4 0.80 -13.51 15.20
N GLU A 5 2.04 -13.44 15.68
CA GLU A 5 2.41 -12.65 16.88
C GLU A 5 3.20 -11.36 16.59
N ALA A 6 3.63 -11.10 15.36
CA ALA A 6 4.45 -9.93 15.06
C ALA A 6 3.63 -8.74 14.51
N LEU A 7 2.80 -8.12 15.36
CA LEU A 7 2.47 -6.67 15.39
C LEU A 7 1.38 -6.40 16.45
N ARG A 8 1.71 -6.57 17.74
CA ARG A 8 0.91 -5.99 18.83
C ARG A 8 1.52 -4.65 19.22
N ALA A 9 0.81 -3.56 18.95
CA ALA A 9 1.06 -2.31 19.67
C ALA A 9 0.85 -2.55 21.18
N PRO A 10 1.69 -2.02 22.07
CA PRO A 10 1.53 -2.23 23.50
C PRO A 10 0.18 -1.64 23.99
N GLY A 11 -0.69 -2.46 24.55
CA GLY A 11 -1.82 -2.00 25.38
C GLY A 11 -3.18 -1.78 24.70
N GLY A 12 -3.37 -2.06 23.41
CA GLY A 12 -4.69 -1.93 22.76
C GLY A 12 -5.60 -3.13 22.97
N LYS A 13 -6.74 -2.98 23.66
CA LYS A 13 -7.82 -3.99 23.62
C LYS A 13 -8.22 -4.23 22.16
N ALA A 14 -8.40 -5.50 21.79
CA ALA A 14 -8.97 -5.85 20.50
C ALA A 14 -10.33 -5.17 20.33
N LEU A 15 -10.57 -4.59 19.14
CA LEU A 15 -11.85 -3.96 18.84
C LEU A 15 -13.00 -4.97 18.99
N THR A 16 -14.15 -4.51 19.47
CA THR A 16 -15.40 -5.29 19.39
C THR A 16 -15.85 -5.43 17.93
N ALA A 17 -16.78 -6.35 17.64
CA ALA A 17 -17.35 -6.49 16.31
C ALA A 17 -18.02 -5.19 15.83
N ARG A 18 -18.73 -4.50 16.73
CA ARG A 18 -19.34 -3.20 16.45
C ARG A 18 -18.32 -2.11 16.12
N GLN A 19 -17.23 -2.05 16.87
CA GLN A 19 -16.15 -1.08 16.61
C GLN A 19 -15.44 -1.35 15.28
N ARG A 20 -15.26 -2.63 14.90
CA ARG A 20 -14.72 -2.98 13.57
C ARG A 20 -15.66 -2.55 12.45
N ALA A 21 -16.96 -2.81 12.59
CA ALA A 21 -17.96 -2.40 11.60
C ALA A 21 -17.96 -0.88 11.42
N LEU A 22 -17.94 -0.12 12.53
CA LEU A 22 -17.86 1.34 12.47
C LEU A 22 -16.56 1.84 11.83
N LEU A 23 -15.43 1.20 12.12
CA LEU A 23 -14.15 1.58 11.50
C LEU A 23 -14.16 1.35 9.98
N ALA A 24 -14.76 0.24 9.51
CA ALA A 24 -14.93 -0.04 8.09
C ALA A 24 -15.91 0.95 7.42
N GLU A 25 -17.00 1.31 8.09
CA GLU A 25 -17.94 2.32 7.58
C GLU A 25 -17.29 3.70 7.44
N LEU A 26 -16.46 4.10 8.42
CA LEU A 26 -15.67 5.33 8.35
C LEU A 26 -14.61 5.27 7.24
N GLU A 27 -14.01 4.10 6.98
CA GLU A 27 -13.08 3.90 5.87
C GLU A 27 -13.78 4.16 4.53
N GLU A 28 -14.90 3.50 4.26
CA GLU A 28 -15.64 3.69 3.00
C GLU A 28 -16.08 5.16 2.81
N LEU A 29 -16.51 5.83 3.89
CA LEU A 29 -16.83 7.26 3.86
C LEU A 29 -15.60 8.11 3.50
N PHE A 30 -14.46 7.85 4.13
CA PHE A 30 -13.24 8.63 3.92
C PHE A 30 -12.61 8.38 2.56
N LEU A 31 -12.70 7.16 2.02
CA LEU A 31 -12.18 6.83 0.70
C LEU A 31 -12.82 7.68 -0.41
N VAL A 32 -14.10 8.06 -0.25
CA VAL A 32 -14.83 8.85 -1.25
C VAL A 32 -14.72 10.35 -1.00
N GLU A 33 -14.95 10.78 0.24
CA GLU A 33 -15.13 12.19 0.58
C GLU A 33 -13.88 12.83 1.20
N GLY A 34 -12.84 12.05 1.54
CA GLY A 34 -11.78 12.50 2.41
C GLY A 34 -12.25 12.60 3.86
N PHE A 35 -11.43 13.16 4.75
CA PHE A 35 -11.71 13.27 6.18
C PHE A 35 -11.60 14.67 6.74
N VAL A 36 -10.91 15.61 6.08
CA VAL A 36 -10.66 16.96 6.61
C VAL A 36 -11.96 17.73 6.79
N GLN A 37 -12.90 17.59 5.86
CA GLN A 37 -14.18 18.33 5.88
C GLN A 37 -15.13 17.94 7.02
N PHE A 38 -14.99 16.74 7.61
CA PHE A 38 -15.94 16.27 8.61
C PHE A 38 -15.63 16.75 10.03
N THR A 39 -16.67 17.14 10.75
CA THR A 39 -16.67 17.23 12.22
C THR A 39 -17.08 15.89 12.84
N LEU A 40 -16.87 15.72 14.16
CA LEU A 40 -17.39 14.53 14.86
C LEU A 40 -18.92 14.45 14.87
N ASP A 41 -19.62 15.57 14.77
CA ASP A 41 -21.08 15.59 14.61
C ASP A 41 -21.49 15.02 13.26
N ASP A 42 -20.81 15.43 12.19
CA ASP A 42 -21.08 14.93 10.83
C ASP A 42 -20.84 13.41 10.76
N LEU A 43 -19.73 12.93 11.33
CA LEU A 43 -19.43 11.50 11.37
C LEU A 43 -20.46 10.72 12.17
N ALA A 44 -20.84 11.21 13.35
CA ALA A 44 -21.85 10.56 14.17
C ALA A 44 -23.20 10.46 13.44
N ALA A 45 -23.59 11.52 12.72
CA ALA A 45 -24.80 11.55 11.92
C ALA A 45 -24.73 10.59 10.72
N LYS A 46 -23.64 10.62 9.96
CA LYS A 46 -23.45 9.78 8.76
C LYS A 46 -23.34 8.29 9.08
N THR A 47 -22.70 7.91 10.18
CA THR A 47 -22.55 6.51 10.59
C THR A 47 -23.61 6.05 11.60
N HIS A 48 -24.67 6.85 11.81
CA HIS A 48 -25.76 6.58 12.75
C HIS A 48 -25.31 6.12 14.15
N CYS A 49 -24.25 6.73 14.68
CA CYS A 49 -23.66 6.37 15.97
C CYS A 49 -23.55 7.58 16.91
N SER A 50 -23.26 7.33 18.19
CA SER A 50 -22.99 8.42 19.13
C SER A 50 -21.54 8.88 19.04
N LYS A 51 -21.27 10.15 19.38
CA LYS A 51 -19.88 10.64 19.58
C LYS A 51 -19.10 9.78 20.57
N SER A 52 -19.75 9.29 21.63
CA SER A 52 -19.10 8.38 22.58
C SER A 52 -18.61 7.08 21.93
N THR A 53 -19.29 6.60 20.88
CA THR A 53 -18.85 5.43 20.12
C THR A 53 -17.62 5.76 19.26
N LEU A 54 -17.58 6.94 18.63
CA LEU A 54 -16.39 7.43 17.92
C LEU A 54 -15.20 7.63 18.87
N TYR A 55 -15.45 8.19 20.06
CA TYR A 55 -14.40 8.37 21.08
C TYR A 55 -13.85 7.03 21.61
N ALA A 56 -14.64 5.97 21.56
CA ALA A 56 -14.16 4.62 21.87
C ALA A 56 -13.21 4.05 20.80
N LEU A 57 -13.21 4.61 19.58
CA LEU A 57 -12.24 4.29 18.53
C LEU A 57 -11.00 5.17 18.61
N ALA A 58 -11.14 6.46 18.87
CA ALA A 58 -10.00 7.37 18.96
C ALA A 58 -10.33 8.61 19.81
N PRO A 59 -9.36 9.21 20.52
CA PRO A 59 -9.62 10.31 21.44
C PRO A 59 -9.96 11.64 20.73
N SER A 60 -9.72 11.77 19.43
CA SER A 60 -10.04 12.97 18.64
C SER A 60 -10.40 12.60 17.18
N LYS A 61 -10.93 13.58 16.43
CA LYS A 61 -11.21 13.44 14.98
C LYS A 61 -9.95 13.15 14.19
N GLU A 62 -8.85 13.82 14.53
CA GLU A 62 -7.54 13.65 13.90
C GLU A 62 -7.00 12.25 14.15
N GLN A 63 -7.08 11.76 15.39
CA GLN A 63 -6.66 10.40 15.73
C GLN A 63 -7.57 9.33 15.11
N LEU A 64 -8.85 9.65 14.91
CA LEU A 64 -9.77 8.78 14.17
C LEU A 64 -9.34 8.68 12.70
N ALA A 65 -8.99 9.80 12.07
CA ALA A 65 -8.47 9.82 10.70
C ALA A 65 -7.18 8.99 10.56
N VAL A 66 -6.20 9.19 11.45
CA VAL A 66 -4.96 8.36 11.46
C VAL A 66 -5.30 6.87 11.60
N ARG A 67 -6.26 6.53 12.46
CA ARG A 67 -6.68 5.14 12.67
C ARG A 67 -7.34 4.54 11.44
N VAL A 68 -8.18 5.29 10.73
CA VAL A 68 -8.81 4.84 9.47
C VAL A 68 -7.75 4.67 8.38
N VAL A 69 -6.84 5.63 8.22
CA VAL A 69 -5.74 5.54 7.25
C VAL A 69 -4.85 4.31 7.52
N ALA A 70 -4.49 4.09 8.78
CA ALA A 70 -3.76 2.88 9.18
C ALA A 70 -4.57 1.60 8.94
N HIS A 71 -5.89 1.63 9.12
CA HIS A 71 -6.76 0.49 8.85
C HIS A 71 -6.77 0.12 7.37
N TYR A 72 -6.98 1.11 6.50
CA TYR A 72 -6.99 0.96 5.05
C TYR A 72 -5.68 0.35 4.54
N PHE A 73 -4.53 0.94 4.89
CA PHE A 73 -3.24 0.43 4.43
C PHE A 73 -2.85 -0.92 5.03
N LYS A 74 -3.28 -1.21 6.27
CA LYS A 74 -3.15 -2.55 6.83
C LYS A 74 -4.01 -3.56 6.06
N GLY A 75 -5.23 -3.18 5.67
CA GLY A 75 -6.09 -4.00 4.83
C GLY A 75 -5.44 -4.35 3.49
N ALA A 76 -4.76 -3.38 2.87
CA ALA A 76 -3.95 -3.61 1.67
C ALA A 76 -2.86 -4.66 1.94
N ALA A 77 -2.07 -4.49 3.00
CA ALA A 77 -0.99 -5.41 3.32
C ALA A 77 -1.48 -6.83 3.61
N ASP A 78 -2.54 -6.97 4.41
CA ASP A 78 -3.12 -8.26 4.78
C ASP A 78 -3.69 -8.98 3.53
N LEU A 79 -4.41 -8.27 2.65
CA LEU A 79 -4.93 -8.83 1.39
C LEU A 79 -3.81 -9.29 0.44
N LEU A 80 -2.76 -8.48 0.30
CA LEU A 80 -1.66 -8.80 -0.60
C LEU A 80 -0.83 -9.98 -0.11
N ASP A 81 -0.64 -10.10 1.20
CA ASP A 81 0.01 -11.27 1.80
C ASP A 81 -0.76 -12.56 1.54
N GLU A 82 -2.10 -12.49 1.54
CA GLU A 82 -2.95 -13.62 1.17
C GLU A 82 -2.87 -13.92 -0.34
N ARG A 83 -2.88 -12.91 -1.20
CA ARG A 83 -2.84 -13.08 -2.67
C ARG A 83 -1.54 -13.73 -3.16
N ILE A 84 -0.41 -13.37 -2.57
CA ILE A 84 0.89 -13.95 -2.95
C ILE A 84 1.19 -15.26 -2.22
N ALA A 85 0.34 -15.68 -1.26
CA ALA A 85 0.56 -16.90 -0.51
C ALA A 85 0.50 -18.12 -1.44
N GLY A 86 1.61 -18.86 -1.52
CA GLY A 86 1.71 -20.06 -2.33
C GLY A 86 2.21 -19.84 -3.76
N ILE A 87 2.46 -18.60 -4.17
CA ILE A 87 3.20 -18.33 -5.41
C ILE A 87 4.69 -18.57 -5.14
N GLU A 88 5.34 -19.39 -5.99
CA GLU A 88 6.77 -19.69 -5.85
C GLU A 88 7.64 -18.85 -6.77
N ASP A 89 7.17 -18.55 -7.98
CA ASP A 89 7.92 -17.78 -8.97
C ASP A 89 8.06 -16.31 -8.54
N ALA A 90 9.29 -15.82 -8.44
CA ALA A 90 9.57 -14.47 -7.95
C ALA A 90 9.04 -13.38 -8.89
N ARG A 91 8.99 -13.63 -10.20
CA ARG A 91 8.48 -12.67 -11.17
C ARG A 91 6.95 -12.56 -11.04
N GLU A 92 6.26 -13.68 -10.90
CA GLU A 92 4.82 -13.74 -10.64
C GLU A 92 4.46 -13.05 -9.31
N ILE A 93 5.21 -13.32 -8.23
CA ILE A 93 5.01 -12.64 -6.93
C ILE A 93 5.09 -11.12 -7.11
N ILE A 94 6.11 -10.61 -7.79
CA ILE A 94 6.29 -9.16 -7.99
C ILE A 94 5.11 -8.55 -8.75
N GLY A 95 4.68 -9.19 -9.84
CA GLY A 95 3.54 -8.73 -10.63
C GLY A 95 2.24 -8.70 -9.82
N VAL A 96 1.88 -9.84 -9.22
CA VAL A 96 0.66 -9.94 -8.39
C VAL A 96 0.68 -8.94 -7.23
N TYR A 97 1.86 -8.73 -6.61
CA TYR A 97 2.00 -7.80 -5.50
C TYR A 97 1.82 -6.34 -5.94
N LEU A 98 2.49 -5.89 -7.00
CA LEU A 98 2.43 -4.51 -7.47
C LEU A 98 1.08 -4.17 -8.10
N ASP A 99 0.53 -5.07 -8.91
CA ASP A 99 -0.80 -4.90 -9.53
C ASP A 99 -1.88 -4.88 -8.44
N GLY A 100 -1.73 -5.72 -7.41
CA GLY A 100 -2.62 -5.72 -6.26
C GLY A 100 -2.54 -4.42 -5.44
N ILE A 101 -1.36 -3.81 -5.29
CA ILE A 101 -1.24 -2.47 -4.68
C ILE A 101 -2.04 -1.46 -5.50
N ALA A 102 -1.84 -1.43 -6.82
CA ALA A 102 -2.53 -0.50 -7.71
C ALA A 102 -4.07 -0.68 -7.65
N GLU A 103 -4.55 -1.92 -7.72
CA GLU A 103 -5.98 -2.27 -7.58
C GLU A 103 -6.55 -1.79 -6.24
N TYR A 104 -5.82 -1.99 -5.15
CA TYR A 104 -6.29 -1.58 -3.82
C TYR A 104 -6.34 -0.06 -3.68
N LEU A 105 -5.32 0.64 -4.19
CA LEU A 105 -5.23 2.10 -4.18
C LEU A 105 -6.33 2.76 -5.04
N ASN A 106 -6.78 2.11 -6.12
CA ASN A 106 -7.89 2.60 -6.94
C ASN A 106 -9.23 2.75 -6.19
N ARG A 107 -9.37 2.14 -5.01
CA ARG A 107 -10.54 2.36 -4.13
C ARG A 107 -10.57 3.76 -3.51
N ALA A 108 -9.41 4.41 -3.36
CA ALA A 108 -9.29 5.73 -2.75
C ALA A 108 -9.46 6.82 -3.80
N HIS A 109 -10.40 7.73 -3.57
CA HIS A 109 -10.60 8.91 -4.42
C HIS A 109 -9.59 10.01 -4.06
N GLU A 110 -9.43 10.96 -4.99
CA GLU A 110 -8.51 12.10 -4.85
C GLU A 110 -8.64 12.86 -3.50
N PRO A 111 -9.84 13.14 -2.95
CA PRO A 111 -9.94 13.85 -1.67
C PRO A 111 -9.26 13.12 -0.51
N PHE A 112 -9.35 11.79 -0.46
CA PHE A 112 -8.72 10.99 0.59
C PHE A 112 -7.19 11.06 0.51
N MET A 113 -6.64 10.89 -0.69
CA MET A 113 -5.20 10.93 -0.90
C MET A 113 -4.62 12.32 -0.66
N ARG A 114 -5.34 13.37 -1.07
CA ARG A 114 -4.98 14.76 -0.74
C ARG A 114 -4.94 14.99 0.76
N ASP A 115 -5.99 14.58 1.48
CA ASP A 115 -6.07 14.76 2.92
C ASP A 115 -4.95 14.00 3.67
N ILE A 116 -4.57 12.80 3.21
CA ILE A 116 -3.39 12.08 3.73
C ILE A 116 -2.13 12.92 3.55
N ASN A 117 -1.88 13.46 2.35
CA ASN A 117 -0.68 14.22 2.03
C ASN A 117 -0.56 15.50 2.86
N ASP A 118 -1.68 16.21 3.02
CA ASP A 118 -1.76 17.48 3.75
C ASP A 118 -1.72 17.31 5.27
N PHE A 119 -2.05 16.12 5.79
CA PHE A 119 -2.05 15.83 7.23
C PHE A 119 -0.90 14.90 7.64
N ALA A 120 0.18 15.48 8.18
CA ALA A 120 1.42 14.77 8.50
C ALA A 120 1.26 13.46 9.33
N PRO A 121 0.40 13.38 10.36
CA PRO A 121 0.15 12.12 11.07
C PRO A 121 -0.48 11.01 10.21
N ALA A 122 -1.37 11.34 9.27
CA ALA A 122 -1.93 10.37 8.34
C ALA A 122 -0.88 9.93 7.31
N ARG A 123 -0.11 10.86 6.76
CA ARG A 123 1.03 10.55 5.88
C ARG A 123 2.04 9.62 6.53
N ALA A 124 2.35 9.80 7.82
CA ALA A 124 3.24 8.90 8.54
C ALA A 124 2.70 7.45 8.64
N ALA A 125 1.37 7.29 8.76
CA ALA A 125 0.73 5.97 8.74
C ALA A 125 0.82 5.32 7.35
N TYR A 126 0.62 6.10 6.28
CA TYR A 126 0.81 5.64 4.91
C TYR A 126 2.28 5.23 4.69
N GLU A 127 3.23 6.09 5.06
CA GLU A 127 4.67 5.89 4.88
C GLU A 127 5.17 4.59 5.52
N LEU A 128 4.70 4.27 6.73
CA LEU A 128 5.05 3.01 7.41
C LEU A 128 4.67 1.79 6.56
N ASN A 129 3.48 1.81 5.95
CA ASN A 129 3.01 0.71 5.12
C ASN A 129 3.86 0.57 3.84
N SER A 130 4.18 1.67 3.16
CA SER A 130 5.02 1.56 1.95
C SER A 130 6.47 1.23 2.24
N ARG A 131 7.03 1.61 3.38
CA ARG A 131 8.35 1.11 3.79
C ARG A 131 8.34 -0.41 3.90
N ALA A 132 7.26 -0.99 4.43
CA ALA A 132 7.07 -2.44 4.48
C ALA A 132 6.89 -3.05 3.08
N ALA A 133 6.08 -2.44 2.21
CA ALA A 133 5.90 -2.88 0.83
C ALA A 133 7.22 -2.86 0.03
N ALA A 134 7.99 -1.78 0.14
CA ALA A 134 9.32 -1.67 -0.46
C ALA A 134 10.28 -2.75 0.06
N ALA A 135 10.24 -3.06 1.36
CA ALA A 135 11.04 -4.14 1.92
C ALA A 135 10.65 -5.52 1.35
N LYS A 136 9.34 -5.78 1.17
CA LYS A 136 8.84 -7.00 0.54
C LYS A 136 9.29 -7.10 -0.92
N ILE A 137 9.11 -6.06 -1.72
CA ILE A 137 9.56 -6.03 -3.12
C ILE A 137 11.07 -6.26 -3.24
N ARG A 138 11.88 -5.62 -2.39
CA ARG A 138 13.33 -5.90 -2.32
C ARG A 138 13.61 -7.38 -2.03
N SER A 139 12.85 -8.00 -1.14
CA SER A 139 13.01 -9.43 -0.82
C SER A 139 12.64 -10.35 -1.99
N PHE A 140 11.56 -10.03 -2.73
CA PHE A 140 11.15 -10.80 -3.90
C PHE A 140 12.16 -10.70 -5.03
N ILE A 141 12.73 -9.52 -5.26
CA ILE A 141 13.81 -9.34 -6.25
C ILE A 141 15.04 -10.17 -5.86
N ARG A 142 15.46 -10.15 -4.59
CA ARG A 142 16.58 -10.98 -4.12
C ARG A 142 16.31 -12.48 -4.27
N LYS A 143 15.08 -12.93 -4.00
CA LYS A 143 14.66 -14.31 -4.22
C LYS A 143 14.82 -14.71 -5.70
N GLY A 144 14.29 -13.89 -6.61
CA GLY A 144 14.39 -14.18 -8.05
C GLY A 144 15.83 -14.25 -8.57
N VAL A 145 16.78 -13.54 -7.94
CA VAL A 145 18.21 -13.69 -8.25
C VAL A 145 18.74 -15.03 -7.77
N ALA A 146 18.47 -15.38 -6.51
CA ALA A 146 18.92 -16.64 -5.92
C ALA A 146 18.39 -17.86 -6.71
N ASP A 147 17.17 -17.74 -7.24
CA ASP A 147 16.53 -18.79 -8.05
C ASP A 147 16.96 -18.77 -9.54
N GLY A 148 17.83 -17.84 -9.94
CA GLY A 148 18.31 -17.70 -11.32
C GLY A 148 17.29 -17.13 -12.31
N VAL A 149 16.15 -16.63 -11.82
CA VAL A 149 15.09 -15.98 -12.61
C VAL A 149 15.54 -14.60 -13.11
N PHE A 150 16.36 -13.90 -12.31
CA PHE A 150 16.90 -12.59 -12.65
C PHE A 150 18.43 -12.64 -12.79
N ARG A 151 18.96 -11.84 -13.73
CA ARG A 151 20.41 -11.69 -13.92
C ARG A 151 21.10 -11.23 -12.62
N GLU A 152 22.22 -11.85 -12.28
CA GLU A 152 22.98 -11.56 -11.06
C GLU A 152 23.60 -10.15 -11.04
N VAL A 153 23.63 -9.46 -12.20
CA VAL A 153 24.17 -8.11 -12.31
C VAL A 153 23.04 -7.07 -12.15
N HIS A 154 23.16 -6.26 -11.08
CA HIS A 154 22.32 -5.11 -10.71
C HIS A 154 21.00 -5.38 -9.98
N ALA A 155 20.69 -6.60 -9.54
CA ALA A 155 19.45 -6.82 -8.80
C ALA A 155 19.35 -6.05 -7.48
N THR A 156 20.45 -5.95 -6.71
CA THR A 156 20.52 -5.08 -5.53
C THR A 156 20.27 -3.62 -5.91
N LEU A 157 20.84 -3.14 -7.02
CA LEU A 157 20.62 -1.78 -7.51
C LEU A 157 19.15 -1.55 -7.93
N ILE A 158 18.55 -2.50 -8.66
CA ILE A 158 17.13 -2.44 -9.08
C ILE A 158 16.21 -2.47 -7.86
N ALA A 159 16.52 -3.30 -6.87
CA ALA A 159 15.78 -3.36 -5.62
C ALA A 159 15.83 -2.02 -4.85
N GLU A 160 16.98 -1.35 -4.83
CA GLU A 160 17.09 0.00 -4.25
C GLU A 160 16.35 1.05 -5.09
N MET A 161 16.47 1.02 -6.42
CA MET A 161 15.71 1.91 -7.30
C MET A 161 14.19 1.76 -7.12
N ALA A 162 13.69 0.52 -7.01
CA ALA A 162 12.29 0.25 -6.72
C ALA A 162 11.88 0.87 -5.37
N GLY A 163 12.72 0.76 -4.34
CA GLY A 163 12.47 1.40 -3.05
C GLY A 163 12.35 2.92 -3.16
N VAL A 164 13.25 3.58 -3.88
CA VAL A 164 13.23 5.03 -4.11
C VAL A 164 11.99 5.46 -4.90
N LEU A 165 11.59 4.68 -5.91
CA LEU A 165 10.38 4.96 -6.68
C LEU A 165 9.12 4.85 -5.81
N ILE A 166 9.02 3.82 -4.97
CA ILE A 166 7.90 3.65 -4.03
C ILE A 166 7.83 4.82 -3.04
N GLU A 167 8.97 5.28 -2.52
CA GLU A 167 9.03 6.46 -1.66
C GLU A 167 8.61 7.73 -2.40
N GLY A 168 9.02 7.90 -3.66
CA GLY A 168 8.62 9.01 -4.50
C GLY A 168 7.13 9.05 -4.82
N ILE A 169 6.49 7.88 -4.99
CA ILE A 169 5.04 7.77 -5.15
C ILE A 169 4.35 8.25 -3.87
N GLN A 170 4.71 7.62 -2.75
CA GLN A 170 4.19 7.89 -1.41
C GLN A 170 4.26 9.34 -0.94
N THR A 171 5.40 9.98 -1.19
CA THR A 171 5.63 11.37 -0.79
C THR A 171 4.91 12.36 -1.70
N GLY A 172 4.20 11.89 -2.73
CA GLY A 172 3.52 12.69 -3.74
C GLY A 172 4.46 13.33 -4.76
N VAL A 173 5.77 13.03 -4.73
CA VAL A 173 6.75 13.60 -5.66
C VAL A 173 6.46 13.19 -7.09
N ILE A 174 6.06 11.93 -7.32
CA ILE A 174 5.69 11.46 -8.65
C ILE A 174 4.38 12.12 -9.10
N GLY A 175 3.31 11.98 -8.31
CA GLY A 175 2.00 12.54 -8.65
C GLY A 175 2.02 14.05 -8.90
N SER A 176 2.73 14.82 -8.08
CA SER A 176 2.83 16.29 -8.26
C SER A 176 3.54 16.72 -9.55
N ARG A 177 4.39 15.85 -10.13
CA ARG A 177 5.16 16.16 -11.34
C ARG A 177 4.51 15.66 -12.62
N THR A 178 3.68 14.62 -12.53
CA THR A 178 3.09 13.95 -13.70
C THR A 178 1.58 14.08 -13.77
N GLY A 179 0.91 14.42 -12.66
CA GLY A 179 -0.55 14.49 -12.56
C GLY A 179 -1.23 13.12 -12.45
N VAL A 180 -0.47 12.04 -12.24
CA VAL A 180 -1.02 10.68 -12.10
C VAL A 180 -1.30 10.34 -10.63
N SER A 181 -2.22 9.42 -10.42
CA SER A 181 -2.51 8.82 -9.12
C SER A 181 -1.41 7.84 -8.67
N ASP A 182 -1.36 7.56 -7.38
CA ASP A 182 -0.43 6.55 -6.84
C ASP A 182 -0.70 5.17 -7.45
N ALA A 183 -1.96 4.82 -7.71
CA ALA A 183 -2.33 3.57 -8.35
C ALA A 183 -1.72 3.44 -9.77
N GLU A 184 -1.86 4.48 -10.60
CA GLU A 184 -1.25 4.53 -11.93
C GLU A 184 0.28 4.45 -11.86
N ALA A 185 0.89 5.09 -10.86
CA ALA A 185 2.33 5.02 -10.67
C ALA A 185 2.81 3.62 -10.25
N PHE A 186 2.04 2.90 -9.43
CA PHE A 186 2.34 1.49 -9.08
C PHE A 186 2.15 0.55 -10.27
N THR A 187 1.15 0.77 -11.13
CA THR A 187 1.00 0.05 -12.41
C THR A 187 2.23 0.25 -13.30
N ALA A 188 2.66 1.49 -13.50
CA ALA A 188 3.86 1.79 -14.29
C ALA A 188 5.14 1.18 -13.69
N LEU A 189 5.24 1.13 -12.35
CA LEU A 189 6.35 0.46 -11.67
C LEU A 189 6.34 -1.06 -11.92
N SER A 190 5.16 -1.69 -11.91
CA SER A 190 4.99 -3.11 -12.26
C SER A 190 5.51 -3.40 -13.66
N GLU A 191 5.07 -2.62 -14.65
CA GLU A 191 5.50 -2.74 -16.05
C GLU A 191 7.02 -2.53 -16.20
N LEU A 192 7.57 -1.51 -15.55
CA LEU A 192 9.00 -1.20 -15.58
C LEU A 192 9.84 -2.34 -15.00
N LEU A 193 9.45 -2.88 -13.85
CA LEU A 193 10.18 -3.97 -13.21
C LEU A 193 10.05 -5.26 -14.01
N LEU A 194 8.84 -5.67 -14.41
CA LEU A 194 8.63 -6.93 -15.13
C LEU A 194 9.16 -6.90 -16.57
N GLY A 195 9.16 -5.73 -17.22
CA GLY A 195 9.74 -5.51 -18.54
C GLY A 195 11.26 -5.34 -18.49
N GLY A 196 11.78 -4.63 -17.47
CA GLY A 196 13.21 -4.40 -17.29
C GLY A 196 13.99 -5.59 -16.71
N LEU A 197 13.31 -6.48 -15.98
CA LEU A 197 13.85 -7.74 -15.47
C LEU A 197 13.77 -8.89 -16.48
N ALA A 198 13.05 -8.72 -17.59
CA ALA A 198 13.00 -9.73 -18.63
C ALA A 198 14.37 -9.92 -19.28
N THR A 199 14.83 -11.17 -19.37
CA THR A 199 16.00 -11.52 -20.19
C THR A 199 15.71 -11.08 -21.62
N ARG A 200 16.55 -10.21 -22.20
CA ARG A 200 16.53 -10.02 -23.65
C ARG A 200 16.83 -11.39 -24.27
N SER A 201 15.83 -12.02 -24.89
CA SER A 201 16.10 -12.96 -25.95
C SER A 201 16.80 -12.15 -27.05
N VAL A 202 18.12 -12.26 -27.14
CA VAL A 202 18.78 -11.91 -28.39
C VAL A 202 18.25 -12.94 -29.38
N SER A 203 17.31 -12.53 -30.22
CA SER A 203 16.96 -13.30 -31.40
C SER A 203 18.23 -13.42 -32.21
N ALA A 204 18.83 -14.61 -32.19
CA ALA A 204 19.88 -14.97 -33.13
C ALA A 204 19.20 -15.15 -34.50
N GLU A 205 18.88 -14.03 -35.16
CA GLU A 205 18.76 -14.04 -36.61
C GLU A 205 20.18 -14.01 -37.17
N GLY A 206 20.69 -15.20 -37.46
CA GLY A 206 21.81 -15.38 -38.35
C GLY A 206 21.44 -14.87 -39.74
N GLY A 207 22.26 -13.97 -40.26
CA GLY A 207 22.30 -13.64 -41.68
C GLY A 207 23.76 -13.75 -42.13
N GLY A 208 24.12 -14.94 -42.60
CA GLY A 208 25.40 -15.17 -43.26
C GLY A 208 25.55 -14.37 -44.54
N GLY A 209 26.79 -13.93 -44.77
CA GLY A 209 27.34 -13.36 -46.00
C GLY A 209 28.85 -13.31 -45.85
#